data_AF-A0A8C4LRF4-F1
#
_entry.id   AF-A0A8C4LRF4-F1
#
_cell.length_a   1.000
_cell.length_b   1.000
_cell.length_c   1.000
_cell.angle_alpha   90.00
_cell.angle_beta   90.00
_cell.angle_gamma   90.00
#
_symmetry.space_group_name_H-M   'P 1'
#
loop_
_entity.id
_entity.type
_entity.pdbx_description
1 polymer ?
#
loop_
_entity_poly.entity_id
_entity_poly.type
_entity_poly.pdbx_seq_one_letter_code
_entity_poly.pdbx_strand_id
1 'polypeptide(L)'
;MERYAGALEEAVDGARQQERHYQLLSALQSLVKELPSSFQQRLSYTTLSDLALALLDGTVFEIVQGLLEIQHLTEKSLYNQRLRLQNEHRGAAAEAPGSPAGLPAPQLACRSVGRVGTTWALLPGP
;
A
#
# COMPACT_ATOMS: atom_id res chain seq x y z
N MET A 1 24.32 29.55 40.50
CA MET A 1 25.04 29.80 39.24
C MET A 1 24.54 28.91 38.09
N GLU A 2 23.51 28.08 38.29
CA GLU A 2 23.00 27.13 37.27
C GLU A 2 21.98 27.72 36.28
N ARG A 3 21.27 28.81 36.65
CA ARG A 3 20.29 29.44 35.76
C ARG A 3 20.89 30.17 34.55
N TYR A 4 22.15 30.59 34.64
CA TYR A 4 22.84 31.26 33.52
C TYR A 4 23.36 30.26 32.46
N ALA A 5 23.64 29.01 32.86
CA ALA A 5 24.06 27.97 31.92
C ALA A 5 22.90 27.53 31.01
N GLY A 6 21.72 27.30 31.58
CA GLY A 6 20.52 26.95 30.80
C GLY A 6 20.06 28.04 29.84
N ALA A 7 20.15 29.31 30.22
CA ALA A 7 19.79 30.43 29.33
C ALA A 7 20.77 30.61 28.15
N LEU A 8 22.05 30.26 28.35
CA LEU A 8 23.04 30.29 27.27
C LEU A 8 22.83 29.11 26.31
N GLU A 9 22.48 27.94 26.85
CA GLU A 9 22.20 26.72 26.08
C GLU A 9 20.93 26.88 25.22
N GLU A 10 19.86 27.44 25.80
CA GLU A 10 18.61 27.75 25.09
C GLU A 10 18.81 28.80 23.98
N ALA A 11 19.70 29.78 24.20
CA ALA A 11 20.08 30.76 23.18
C ALA A 11 20.93 30.14 22.05
N VAL A 12 21.80 29.17 22.36
CA VAL A 12 22.58 28.43 21.38
C VAL A 12 21.69 27.51 20.54
N ASP A 13 20.71 26.86 21.15
CA ASP A 13 19.72 26.05 20.43
C ASP A 13 18.82 26.92 19.55
N GLY A 14 18.42 28.11 20.03
CA GLY A 14 17.77 29.12 19.21
C GLY A 14 18.62 29.57 18.01
N ALA A 15 19.92 29.77 18.19
CA ALA A 15 20.83 30.16 17.11
C ALA A 15 21.00 29.07 16.06
N ARG A 16 21.14 27.81 16.48
CA ARG A 16 21.20 26.64 15.58
C ARG A 16 19.89 26.44 14.82
N GLN A 17 18.76 26.61 15.49
CA GLN A 17 17.45 26.52 14.87
C GLN A 17 17.27 27.63 13.82
N GLN A 18 17.69 28.85 14.15
CA GLN A 18 17.65 29.98 13.24
C GLN A 18 18.55 29.76 12.01
N GLU A 19 19.74 29.20 12.20
CA GLU A 19 20.65 28.84 11.11
C GLU A 19 20.00 27.82 10.16
N ARG A 20 19.41 26.75 10.71
CA ARG A 20 18.69 25.75 9.91
C ARG A 20 17.48 26.35 9.19
N HIS A 21 16.77 27.29 9.83
CA HIS A 21 15.65 28.02 9.21
C HIS A 21 16.12 28.81 7.99
N TYR A 22 17.21 29.56 8.11
CA TYR A 22 17.77 30.31 6.99
C TYR A 22 18.26 29.40 5.86
N GLN A 23 18.89 28.27 6.19
CA GLN A 23 19.30 27.28 5.20
C GLN A 23 18.09 26.75 4.41
N LEU A 24 17.04 26.30 5.10
CA LEU A 24 15.81 25.81 4.48
C LEU A 24 15.11 26.89 3.66
N LEU A 25 14.99 28.10 4.20
CA LEU A 25 14.38 29.22 3.51
C LEU A 25 15.13 29.55 2.21
N SER A 26 16.46 29.51 2.22
CA SER A 26 17.27 29.74 1.03
C SER A 26 17.03 28.68 -0.05
N ALA A 27 16.91 27.40 0.35
CA ALA A 27 16.58 26.29 -0.55
C ALA A 27 15.15 26.39 -1.10
N LEU A 28 14.18 26.77 -0.28
CA LEU A 28 12.81 27.02 -0.73
C LEU A 28 12.78 28.18 -1.74
N GLN A 29 13.51 29.26 -1.48
CA GLN A 29 13.61 30.38 -2.41
C GLN A 29 14.28 30.00 -3.73
N SER A 30 15.28 29.11 -3.74
CA SER A 30 15.87 28.64 -5.00
C SER A 30 14.87 27.81 -5.80
N LEU A 31 14.12 26.91 -5.16
CA LEU A 31 13.08 26.12 -5.80
C LEU A 31 11.96 27.00 -6.38
N VAL A 32 11.56 28.05 -5.67
CA VAL A 32 10.54 28.99 -6.16
C VAL A 32 11.02 29.79 -7.38
N LYS A 33 12.30 30.11 -7.46
CA LYS A 33 12.88 30.82 -8.63
C LYS A 33 12.86 29.97 -9.89
N GLU A 34 12.84 28.65 -9.76
CA GLU A 34 12.72 27.72 -10.89
C GLU A 34 11.28 27.57 -11.40
N LEU A 35 10.28 28.04 -10.62
CA LEU A 35 8.87 27.98 -11.01
C LEU A 35 8.48 29.15 -11.94
N PRO A 36 7.46 28.97 -12.81
CA PRO A 36 6.88 30.05 -13.60
C PRO A 36 6.39 31.24 -12.73
N SER A 37 6.46 32.46 -13.26
CA SER A 37 6.16 33.71 -12.53
C SER A 37 4.75 33.78 -11.93
N SER A 38 3.78 33.04 -12.49
CA SER A 38 2.41 32.92 -11.95
C SER A 38 2.35 32.27 -10.58
N PHE A 39 3.27 31.35 -10.27
CA PHE A 39 3.35 30.69 -8.97
C PHE A 39 4.20 31.49 -7.97
N GLN A 40 5.19 32.24 -8.45
CA GLN A 40 6.02 33.11 -7.62
C GLN A 40 5.19 34.19 -6.90
N GLN A 41 4.18 34.76 -7.57
CA GLN A 41 3.30 35.76 -6.97
C GLN A 41 2.41 35.21 -5.84
N ARG A 42 2.16 33.89 -5.82
CA ARG A 42 1.34 33.24 -4.80
C ARG A 42 2.13 32.81 -3.57
N LEU A 43 3.46 32.74 -3.69
CA LEU A 43 4.37 32.29 -2.64
C LEU A 43 5.08 33.50 -2.03
N SER A 44 4.42 34.17 -1.10
CA SER A 44 5.00 35.30 -0.38
C SER A 44 6.11 34.84 0.57
N TYR A 45 7.03 35.75 0.91
CA TYR A 45 8.10 35.50 1.88
C TYR A 45 7.57 34.95 3.22
N THR A 46 6.41 35.43 3.67
CA THR A 46 5.76 34.94 4.90
C THR A 46 5.39 33.47 4.78
N THR A 47 4.72 33.07 3.69
CA THR A 47 4.35 31.67 3.46
C THR A 47 5.55 30.73 3.37
N LEU A 48 6.67 31.19 2.77
CA LEU A 48 7.90 30.41 2.70
C LEU A 48 8.60 30.29 4.06
N SER A 49 8.55 31.34 4.88
CA SER A 49 9.11 31.34 6.24
C SER A 49 8.30 30.42 7.15
N ASP A 50 6.97 30.47 7.06
CA ASP A 50 6.05 29.61 7.82
C ASP A 50 6.24 28.15 7.41
N LEU A 51 6.41 27.89 6.10
CA LEU A 51 6.71 26.56 5.59
C LEU A 51 8.06 26.04 6.11
N ALA A 52 9.12 26.85 6.09
CA ALA A 52 10.43 26.45 6.62
C ALA A 52 10.36 26.09 8.12
N LEU A 53 9.57 26.83 8.92
CA LEU A 53 9.34 26.52 10.33
C LEU A 53 8.58 25.20 10.51
N ALA A 54 7.51 24.98 9.73
CA ALA A 54 6.75 23.73 9.78
C ALA A 54 7.60 22.51 9.37
N LEU A 55 8.49 22.68 8.39
CA LEU A 55 9.42 21.63 7.97
C LEU A 55 10.49 21.33 9.03
N LEU A 56 10.94 22.34 9.77
CA LEU A 56 11.91 22.20 10.84
C LEU A 56 11.36 21.48 12.07
N ASP A 57 10.08 21.70 12.39
CA ASP A 57 9.40 21.05 13.52
C ASP A 57 9.33 19.54 13.29
N GLY A 58 9.17 19.09 12.03
CA GLY A 58 9.26 17.68 11.67
C GLY A 58 8.08 16.81 12.15
N THR A 59 7.31 17.28 13.11
CA THR A 59 6.18 16.58 13.76
C THR A 59 5.14 16.08 12.76
N VAL A 60 4.82 16.88 11.74
CA VAL A 60 3.86 16.48 10.70
C VAL A 60 4.36 15.25 9.94
N PHE A 61 5.66 15.17 9.65
CA PHE A 61 6.24 14.01 8.96
C PHE A 61 6.24 12.77 9.86
N GLU A 62 6.55 12.93 11.13
CA GLU A 62 6.49 11.83 12.11
C GLU A 62 5.07 11.28 12.25
N ILE A 63 4.07 12.16 12.34
CA ILE A 63 2.65 11.76 12.41
C ILE A 63 2.27 10.99 11.15
N VAL A 64 2.58 11.52 9.96
CA VAL A 64 2.27 10.88 8.68
C VAL A 64 2.97 9.52 8.58
N GLN A 65 4.22 9.41 9.01
CA GLN A 65 4.96 8.15 9.04
C GLN A 65 4.29 7.12 9.98
N GLY A 66 3.88 7.53 11.18
CA GLY A 66 3.17 6.67 12.12
C GLY A 66 1.82 6.18 11.57
N LEU A 67 1.05 7.07 10.94
CA LEU A 67 -0.21 6.69 10.30
C LEU A 67 -0.01 5.70 9.14
N LEU A 68 1.05 5.87 8.37
CA LEU A 68 1.41 4.98 7.28
C LEU A 68 1.84 3.59 7.80
N GLU A 69 2.58 3.54 8.90
CA GLU A 69 2.95 2.27 9.54
C GLU A 69 1.73 1.51 10.06
N ILE A 70 0.78 2.20 10.72
CA ILE A 70 -0.50 1.62 11.16
C ILE A 70 -1.28 1.05 9.97
N GLN A 71 -1.35 1.80 8.86
CA GLN A 71 -2.01 1.33 7.64
C GLN A 71 -1.37 0.03 7.15
N HIS A 72 -0.06 0.00 6.95
CA HIS A 72 0.63 -1.18 6.43
C HIS A 72 0.47 -2.41 7.34
N LEU A 73 0.53 -2.22 8.66
CA LEU A 73 0.32 -3.31 9.62
C LEU A 73 -1.11 -3.85 9.56
N THR A 74 -2.08 -2.96 9.40
CA THR A 74 -3.50 -3.33 9.27
C THR A 74 -3.76 -4.12 7.99
N GLU A 75 -3.23 -3.64 6.86
CA GLU A 75 -3.32 -4.32 5.57
C GLU A 75 -2.71 -5.71 5.63
N LYS A 76 -1.52 -5.83 6.22
CA LYS A 76 -0.85 -7.12 6.42
C LYS A 76 -1.66 -8.05 7.31
N SER A 77 -2.28 -7.53 8.37
CA SER A 77 -3.14 -8.32 9.26
C SER A 77 -4.38 -8.88 8.53
N LEU A 78 -5.10 -8.02 7.81
CA LEU A 78 -6.28 -8.40 7.04
C LEU A 78 -5.95 -9.38 5.91
N TYR A 79 -4.83 -9.18 5.23
CA TYR A 79 -4.35 -10.12 4.22
C TYR A 79 -4.08 -11.51 4.82
N ASN A 80 -3.36 -11.57 5.95
CA ASN A 80 -3.10 -12.84 6.64
C ASN A 80 -4.38 -13.50 7.15
N GLN A 81 -5.35 -12.72 7.64
CA GLN A 81 -6.65 -13.24 8.06
C GLN A 81 -7.40 -13.89 6.90
N ARG A 82 -7.44 -13.22 5.73
CA ARG A 82 -8.04 -13.78 4.52
C ARG A 82 -7.36 -15.08 4.10
N LEU A 83 -6.02 -15.10 4.12
CA LEU A 83 -5.24 -16.28 3.73
C LEU A 83 -5.50 -17.46 4.67
N ARG A 84 -5.61 -17.22 5.98
CA ARG A 84 -5.98 -18.25 6.97
C ARG A 84 -7.34 -18.87 6.65
N LEU A 85 -8.36 -18.04 6.44
CA LEU A 85 -9.70 -18.51 6.07
C LEU A 85 -9.71 -19.30 4.76
N GLN A 86 -8.94 -18.86 3.75
CA GLN A 86 -8.84 -19.62 2.50
C GLN A 86 -8.18 -20.98 2.69
N ASN A 87 -7.13 -21.06 3.51
CA ASN A 87 -6.46 -22.31 3.81
C ASN A 87 -7.35 -23.26 4.61
N GLU A 88 -8.13 -22.75 5.56
CA GLU A 88 -9.14 -23.51 6.30
C GLU A 88 -10.21 -24.09 5.36
N HIS A 89 -10.78 -23.27 4.47
CA HIS A 89 -11.76 -23.76 3.48
C HIS A 89 -11.15 -24.80 2.52
N ARG A 90 -9.90 -24.63 2.10
CA ARG A 90 -9.23 -25.57 1.20
C ARG A 90 -8.84 -26.87 1.90
N GLY A 91 -8.46 -26.80 3.18
CA GLY A 91 -8.22 -27.97 4.03
C GLY A 91 -9.51 -28.74 4.32
N ALA A 92 -10.60 -28.04 4.64
CA ALA A 92 -11.91 -28.66 4.86
C ALA A 92 -12.54 -29.22 3.58
N ALA A 93 -12.27 -28.62 2.40
CA ALA A 93 -12.69 -29.19 1.11
C ALA A 93 -11.90 -30.45 0.73
N ALA A 94 -10.64 -30.58 1.18
CA ALA A 94 -9.87 -31.81 1.02
C ALA A 94 -10.31 -32.91 2.02
N GLU A 95 -10.90 -32.52 3.15
CA GLU A 95 -11.41 -33.41 4.19
C GLU A 95 -12.95 -33.46 4.26
N ALA A 96 -13.65 -33.24 3.15
CA ALA A 96 -15.09 -33.51 3.09
C ALA A 96 -15.31 -35.04 2.98
N PRO A 97 -15.88 -35.73 3.98
CA PRO A 97 -16.21 -37.14 3.87
C PRO A 97 -17.55 -37.26 3.15
N GLY A 98 -17.52 -37.43 1.84
CA GLY A 98 -18.78 -37.55 1.09
C GLY A 98 -18.63 -37.57 -0.42
N SER A 99 -18.02 -38.62 -0.95
CA SER A 99 -18.32 -39.06 -2.33
C SER A 99 -18.71 -40.54 -2.31
N PRO A 100 -20.02 -40.88 -2.37
CA PRO A 100 -20.47 -42.23 -2.61
C PRO A 100 -20.55 -42.48 -4.11
N ALA A 101 -19.43 -42.73 -4.79
CA ALA A 101 -19.45 -43.35 -6.12
C ALA A 101 -18.03 -43.72 -6.59
N GLY A 102 -17.44 -44.72 -5.96
CA GLY A 102 -16.51 -45.61 -6.65
C GLY A 102 -17.30 -46.57 -7.54
N LEU A 103 -18.03 -46.06 -8.54
CA LEU A 103 -18.46 -46.91 -9.65
C LEU A 103 -17.22 -47.16 -10.51
N PRO A 104 -16.86 -48.42 -10.79
CA PRO A 104 -15.76 -48.69 -11.71
C PRO A 104 -16.10 -48.08 -13.06
N ALA A 105 -15.14 -47.37 -13.63
CA ALA A 105 -15.23 -46.80 -14.97
C ALA A 105 -15.78 -47.86 -15.95
N PRO A 106 -16.74 -47.52 -16.83
CA PRO A 106 -17.13 -48.44 -17.87
C PRO A 106 -15.88 -48.69 -18.71
N GLN A 107 -15.42 -49.95 -18.72
CA GLN A 107 -14.35 -50.36 -19.59
C GLN A 107 -14.77 -50.01 -21.02
N LEU A 108 -14.08 -49.04 -21.61
CA LEU A 108 -14.14 -48.78 -23.05
C LEU A 108 -13.56 -50.02 -23.72
N ALA A 109 -14.42 -51.02 -23.95
CA ALA A 109 -14.13 -52.12 -24.82
C ALA A 109 -13.94 -51.54 -26.22
N CYS A 110 -12.69 -51.39 -26.63
CA CYS A 110 -12.32 -51.18 -28.03
C CYS A 110 -12.80 -52.38 -28.84
N ARG A 111 -14.08 -52.37 -29.22
CA ARG A 111 -14.64 -53.32 -30.16
C ARG A 111 -14.28 -52.78 -31.54
N SER A 112 -13.23 -53.33 -32.13
CA SER A 112 -12.88 -53.13 -33.52
C SER A 112 -14.00 -53.69 -34.41
N VAL A 113 -15.04 -52.89 -34.63
CA VAL A 113 -16.02 -53.16 -35.67
C VAL A 113 -15.63 -52.28 -36.84
N GLY A 114 -14.98 -52.91 -37.81
CA GLY A 114 -14.70 -52.30 -39.08
C GLY A 114 -15.98 -51.97 -39.85
N ARG A 115 -15.77 -51.16 -40.88
CA ARG A 115 -16.57 -51.10 -42.11
C ARG A 115 -17.88 -50.30 -42.02
N VAL A 116 -17.77 -49.07 -42.51
CA VAL A 116 -18.63 -48.41 -43.52
C VAL A 116 -20.14 -48.32 -43.24
N GLY A 117 -20.64 -47.09 -43.26
CA GLY A 117 -22.06 -46.75 -43.36
C GLY A 117 -22.76 -46.77 -41.99
N THR A 118 -23.70 -45.91 -41.65
CA THR A 118 -24.56 -45.08 -42.49
C THR A 118 -25.19 -44.03 -41.57
N THR A 119 -25.43 -42.85 -42.13
CA THR A 119 -26.38 -41.79 -41.73
C THR A 119 -27.30 -42.07 -40.53
N TRP A 120 -27.31 -41.16 -39.55
CA TRP A 120 -28.40 -41.07 -38.56
C TRP A 120 -29.29 -39.86 -38.88
N ALA A 121 -30.52 -40.19 -39.22
CA ALA A 121 -31.63 -39.30 -39.49
C ALA A 121 -32.08 -38.56 -38.21
N LEU A 122 -32.58 -37.35 -38.42
CA LEU A 122 -33.10 -36.46 -37.40
C LEU A 122 -34.59 -36.77 -37.13
N LEU A 123 -34.96 -36.85 -35.84
CA LEU A 123 -36.31 -36.72 -35.24
C LEU A 123 -37.30 -37.89 -35.44
N PRO A 124 -38.33 -38.05 -34.56
CA PRO A 124 -38.98 -37.00 -33.75
C PRO A 124 -39.25 -37.30 -32.26
N GLY A 125 -39.33 -36.21 -31.48
CA GLY A 125 -40.10 -36.16 -30.23
C GLY A 125 -41.50 -35.56 -30.48
N PRO A 126 -42.44 -35.74 -29.55
CA PRO A 126 -43.89 -35.65 -29.76
C PRO A 126 -44.43 -34.27 -30.14
#